data_AF-A0A444Z5A0-F1
#
_entry.id   AF-A0A444Z5A0-F1
#
_cell.length_a   1.000
_cell.length_b   1.000
_cell.length_c   1.000
_cell.angle_alpha   90.00
_cell.angle_beta   90.00
_cell.angle_gamma   90.00
#
_symmetry.space_group_name_H-M   'P 1'
#
loop_
_entity.id
_entity.type
_entity.pdbx_description
1 polymer ?
#
loop_
_entity_poly.entity_id
_entity_poly.type
_entity_poly.pdbx_seq_one_letter_code
_entity_poly.pdbx_strand_id
1 'polypeptide(L)'
;MLIFTAEVLANFLSNPLASGGDSDAAGWPNLAFDLDPALAAKKAGFPIHYGDGSHPAVLQSVGISSPKAIMVMFTGKEKTAEAVQRLRFTYPAIPIYARAKDLEHFLDLKKAGATDAVLENAEISLQLGSKLLKGFGVMSDDLA
;
A
#
# COMPACT_ATOMS: atom_id res chain seq x y z
N MET A 1 0.78 -9.78 1.01
CA MET A 1 -0.55 -9.31 0.55
C MET A 1 -0.55 -7.82 0.72
N LEU A 2 -0.93 -7.05 -0.29
CA LEU A 2 -0.85 -5.60 -0.21
C LEU A 2 -2.23 -5.09 -0.63
N ILE A 3 -3.02 -4.54 0.30
CA ILE A 3 -4.33 -3.98 -0.03
C ILE A 3 -4.10 -2.52 -0.42
N PHE A 4 -4.03 -2.32 -1.73
CA PHE A 4 -3.96 -1.03 -2.38
C PHE A 4 -5.31 -0.69 -3.00
N THR A 5 -5.61 0.59 -3.17
CA THR A 5 -6.53 1.01 -4.23
C THR A 5 -5.90 0.65 -5.59
N ALA A 6 -6.70 0.15 -6.52
CA ALA A 6 -6.20 -0.44 -7.77
C ALA A 6 -5.24 0.46 -8.58
N GLU A 7 -5.38 1.79 -8.46
CA GLU A 7 -4.55 2.77 -9.17
C GLU A 7 -3.14 2.92 -8.57
N VAL A 8 -3.02 2.90 -7.23
CA VAL A 8 -1.70 2.99 -6.56
C VAL A 8 -0.90 1.71 -6.76
N LEU A 9 -1.57 0.56 -6.85
CA LEU A 9 -0.90 -0.72 -7.12
C LEU A 9 -0.45 -0.85 -8.57
N ALA A 10 -1.26 -0.38 -9.52
CA ALA A 10 -0.84 -0.32 -10.92
C ALA A 10 0.45 0.48 -11.08
N ASN A 11 0.56 1.64 -10.41
CA ASN A 11 1.78 2.45 -10.43
C ASN A 11 2.95 1.80 -9.66
N PHE A 12 2.69 1.13 -8.54
CA PHE A 12 3.72 0.41 -7.78
C PHE A 12 4.30 -0.79 -8.55
N LEU A 13 3.45 -1.54 -9.27
CA LEU A 13 3.86 -2.70 -10.07
C LEU A 13 4.44 -2.31 -11.44
N SER A 14 4.12 -1.11 -11.93
CA SER A 14 4.80 -0.52 -13.10
C SER A 14 6.24 -0.12 -12.80
N ASN A 15 6.65 -0.14 -11.52
CA ASN A 15 7.98 0.23 -11.08
C ASN A 15 8.92 -1.01 -11.13
N PRO A 16 10.13 -0.91 -11.71
CA PRO A 16 11.06 -2.04 -11.86
C PRO A 16 11.44 -2.77 -10.55
N LEU A 17 11.23 -2.13 -9.39
CA LEU A 17 11.44 -2.73 -8.07
C LEU A 17 10.38 -3.79 -7.72
N ALA A 18 9.21 -3.74 -8.36
CA ALA A 18 8.14 -4.71 -8.17
C ALA A 18 8.16 -5.84 -9.21
N SER A 19 8.89 -5.67 -10.31
CA SER A 19 9.02 -6.65 -11.40
C SER A 19 10.10 -7.71 -11.16
N GLY A 20 10.37 -8.06 -9.90
CA GLY A 20 11.29 -9.14 -9.56
C GLY A 20 10.68 -10.52 -9.82
N GLY A 21 10.88 -11.05 -11.03
CA GLY A 21 10.77 -12.48 -11.36
C GLY A 21 9.67 -12.85 -12.34
N ASP A 22 10.04 -13.63 -13.36
CA ASP A 22 9.21 -14.16 -14.46
C ASP A 22 7.81 -14.59 -14.01
N SER A 23 6.80 -13.95 -14.60
CA SER A 23 5.37 -14.12 -14.29
C SER A 23 4.73 -15.35 -14.94
N ASP A 24 5.52 -16.34 -15.35
CA ASP A 24 5.04 -17.53 -16.06
C ASP A 24 5.46 -18.80 -15.31
N ALA A 25 4.82 -19.10 -14.16
CA ALA A 25 4.62 -20.47 -13.62
C ALA A 25 4.11 -20.55 -12.16
N ALA A 26 4.06 -19.46 -11.37
CA ALA A 26 3.75 -19.54 -9.94
C ALA A 26 2.69 -18.52 -9.52
N GLY A 27 1.71 -18.98 -8.74
CA GLY A 27 0.56 -18.20 -8.27
C GLY A 27 0.94 -16.81 -7.77
N TRP A 28 0.13 -15.83 -8.16
CA TRP A 28 0.36 -14.41 -7.97
C TRP A 28 0.86 -14.09 -6.55
N PRO A 29 2.11 -13.59 -6.39
CA PRO A 29 2.67 -13.29 -5.07
C PRO A 29 1.93 -12.15 -4.35
N ASN A 30 1.08 -11.43 -5.09
CA ASN A 30 0.32 -10.27 -4.65
C ASN A 30 -1.17 -10.43 -5.02
N LEU A 31 -2.05 -10.19 -4.05
CA LEU A 31 -3.51 -10.13 -4.20
C LEU A 31 -4.01 -8.80 -3.63
N ALA A 32 -4.97 -8.17 -4.30
CA ALA A 32 -5.63 -6.97 -3.83
C ALA A 32 -7.16 -7.14 -3.75
N PHE A 33 -7.78 -6.27 -2.95
CA PHE A 33 -9.23 -6.17 -2.81
C PHE A 33 -9.66 -4.73 -3.01
N ASP A 34 -10.75 -4.52 -3.74
CA ASP A 34 -11.37 -3.21 -3.91
C ASP A 34 -12.88 -3.30 -3.72
N LEU A 35 -13.47 -2.21 -3.23
CA LEU A 35 -14.91 -2.07 -3.04
C LEU A 35 -15.60 -1.50 -4.28
N ASP A 36 -14.84 -1.03 -5.26
CA ASP A 36 -15.35 -0.67 -6.57
C ASP A 36 -15.32 -1.90 -7.51
N PRO A 37 -16.48 -2.42 -7.94
CA PRO A 37 -16.53 -3.56 -8.85
C PRO A 37 -15.89 -3.25 -10.22
N ALA A 38 -15.86 -1.99 -10.66
CA ALA A 38 -15.22 -1.60 -11.90
C ALA A 38 -13.68 -1.74 -11.81
N LEU A 39 -13.10 -1.41 -10.65
CA LEU A 39 -11.68 -1.62 -10.39
C LEU A 39 -11.33 -3.12 -10.28
N ALA A 40 -12.19 -3.91 -9.64
CA ALA A 40 -12.01 -5.36 -9.56
C ALA A 40 -12.10 -6.06 -10.94
N ALA A 41 -12.87 -5.51 -11.87
CA ALA A 41 -12.97 -6.00 -13.24
C ALA A 41 -11.79 -5.57 -14.14
N LYS A 42 -10.92 -4.66 -13.69
CA LYS A 42 -9.80 -4.13 -14.47
C LYS A 42 -8.67 -5.17 -14.54
N LYS A 43 -8.12 -5.38 -15.75
CA LYS A 43 -6.87 -6.12 -15.92
C LYS A 43 -5.70 -5.27 -15.40
N ALA A 44 -5.31 -5.47 -14.15
CA ALA A 44 -4.26 -4.71 -13.52
C ALA A 44 -2.87 -5.38 -13.57
N GLY A 45 -2.70 -6.47 -14.32
CA GLY A 45 -1.45 -7.25 -14.32
C GLY A 45 -1.25 -8.11 -13.07
N PHE A 46 -2.25 -8.18 -12.19
CA PHE A 46 -2.34 -9.02 -10.99
C PHE A 46 -3.83 -9.17 -10.61
N PRO A 47 -4.22 -10.17 -9.82
CA PRO A 47 -5.61 -10.40 -9.42
C PRO A 47 -6.12 -9.35 -8.43
N ILE A 48 -7.26 -8.74 -8.76
CA ILE A 48 -8.05 -7.88 -7.87
C ILE A 48 -9.40 -8.55 -7.61
N HIS A 49 -9.77 -8.71 -6.35
CA HIS A 49 -11.07 -9.24 -5.97
C HIS A 49 -12.00 -8.12 -5.50
N TYR A 50 -13.28 -8.24 -5.84
CA TYR A 50 -14.30 -7.40 -5.25
C TYR A 50 -14.55 -7.82 -3.79
N GLY A 51 -14.41 -6.89 -2.85
CA GLY A 51 -14.71 -7.13 -1.45
C GLY A 51 -13.95 -6.22 -0.47
N ASP A 52 -14.35 -6.27 0.81
CA ASP A 52 -13.65 -5.53 1.86
C ASP A 52 -12.48 -6.34 2.43
N GLY A 53 -11.28 -6.13 1.88
CA GLY A 53 -10.05 -6.77 2.34
C GLY A 53 -9.66 -6.44 3.79
N SER A 54 -10.33 -5.51 4.48
CA SER A 54 -10.10 -5.31 5.92
C SER A 54 -10.71 -6.43 6.77
N HIS A 55 -11.63 -7.22 6.22
CA HIS A 55 -12.27 -8.32 6.93
C HIS A 55 -11.50 -9.63 6.73
N PRO A 56 -10.99 -10.26 7.80
CA PRO A 56 -10.27 -11.52 7.69
C PRO A 56 -11.04 -12.63 6.98
N ALA A 57 -12.37 -12.67 7.12
CA ALA A 57 -13.22 -13.63 6.42
C ALA A 57 -13.15 -13.49 4.88
N VAL A 58 -12.98 -12.25 4.37
CA VAL A 58 -12.80 -11.98 2.93
C VAL A 58 -11.44 -12.48 2.43
N LEU A 59 -10.40 -12.41 3.28
CA LEU A 59 -9.08 -12.96 2.97
C LEU A 59 -9.13 -14.49 2.95
N GLN A 60 -9.80 -15.09 3.94
CA GLN A 60 -9.94 -16.54 4.04
C GLN A 60 -10.76 -17.14 2.90
N SER A 61 -11.79 -16.44 2.41
CA SER A 61 -12.63 -16.95 1.30
C SER A 61 -11.88 -17.14 -0.01
N VAL A 62 -10.74 -16.47 -0.17
CA VAL A 62 -9.83 -16.62 -1.33
C VAL A 62 -8.54 -17.38 -0.97
N GLY A 63 -8.53 -18.09 0.17
CA GLY A 63 -7.43 -18.96 0.57
C GLY A 63 -6.27 -18.27 1.28
N ILE A 64 -6.43 -17.01 1.72
CA ILE A 64 -5.38 -16.28 2.44
C ILE A 64 -5.57 -16.42 3.95
N SER A 65 -4.74 -17.25 4.56
CA SER A 65 -4.71 -17.48 6.01
C SER A 65 -3.50 -16.86 6.72
N SER A 66 -2.35 -16.75 6.02
CA SER A 66 -1.11 -16.24 6.59
C SER A 66 -0.37 -15.34 5.58
N PRO A 67 -0.84 -14.10 5.37
CA PRO A 67 -0.18 -13.17 4.47
C PRO A 67 1.20 -12.77 4.99
N LYS A 68 2.22 -12.64 4.12
CA LYS A 68 3.59 -12.21 4.51
C LYS A 68 3.66 -10.75 5.00
N ALA A 69 2.72 -9.93 4.54
CA ALA A 69 2.54 -8.52 4.89
C ALA A 69 1.10 -8.15 4.51
N ILE A 70 0.61 -7.03 5.04
CA ILE A 70 -0.66 -6.40 4.68
C ILE A 70 -0.39 -4.92 4.44
N MET A 71 -1.04 -4.35 3.44
CA MET A 71 -1.05 -2.90 3.21
C MET A 71 -2.49 -2.42 3.27
N VAL A 72 -2.78 -1.20 3.73
CA VAL A 72 -4.13 -0.63 3.87
C VAL A 72 -4.15 0.77 3.27
N MET A 73 -5.01 0.98 2.26
CA MET A 73 -4.98 2.17 1.41
C MET A 73 -6.37 2.81 1.22
N PHE A 74 -7.23 2.77 2.26
CA PHE A 74 -8.54 3.40 2.16
C PHE A 74 -8.46 4.94 2.06
N THR A 75 -9.47 5.53 1.44
CA THR A 75 -9.58 6.99 1.30
C THR A 75 -10.05 7.68 2.58
N GLY A 76 -10.72 7.00 3.53
CA GLY A 76 -11.19 7.58 4.79
C GLY A 76 -10.20 7.35 5.93
N LYS A 77 -9.98 8.34 6.80
CA LYS A 77 -9.06 8.21 7.95
C LYS A 77 -9.57 7.16 8.94
N GLU A 78 -10.81 7.31 9.39
CA GLU A 78 -11.44 6.39 10.35
C GLU A 78 -11.46 4.97 9.80
N LYS A 79 -11.89 4.80 8.55
CA LYS A 79 -11.92 3.49 7.88
C LYS A 79 -10.55 2.83 7.80
N THR A 80 -9.50 3.61 7.55
CA THR A 80 -8.12 3.08 7.50
C THR A 80 -7.69 2.60 8.89
N ALA A 81 -7.94 3.41 9.93
CA ALA A 81 -7.59 3.05 11.31
C ALA A 81 -8.35 1.81 11.80
N GLU A 82 -9.66 1.74 11.55
CA GLU A 82 -10.50 0.57 11.88
C GLU A 82 -10.02 -0.70 11.17
N ALA A 83 -9.67 -0.59 9.88
CA ALA A 83 -9.13 -1.69 9.11
C ALA A 83 -7.79 -2.18 9.69
N VAL A 84 -6.87 -1.27 9.99
CA VAL A 84 -5.59 -1.60 10.62
C VAL A 84 -5.80 -2.30 11.96
N GLN A 85 -6.69 -1.78 12.81
CA GLN A 85 -6.97 -2.36 14.12
C GLN A 85 -7.52 -3.79 13.98
N ARG A 86 -8.50 -4.00 13.09
CA ARG A 86 -9.09 -5.33 12.83
C ARG A 86 -8.06 -6.33 12.30
N LEU A 87 -7.24 -5.90 11.36
CA LEU A 87 -6.19 -6.73 10.77
C LEU A 87 -5.09 -7.03 11.77
N ARG A 88 -4.67 -6.08 12.61
CA ARG A 88 -3.69 -6.31 13.68
C ARG A 88 -4.20 -7.33 14.69
N PHE A 89 -5.47 -7.22 15.10
CA PHE A 89 -6.08 -8.17 16.02
C PHE A 89 -6.03 -9.61 15.47
N THR A 90 -6.30 -9.77 14.18
CA THR A 90 -6.36 -11.10 13.55
C THR A 90 -4.99 -11.64 13.15
N TYR A 91 -4.05 -10.75 12.81
CA TYR A 91 -2.72 -11.09 12.33
C TYR A 91 -1.63 -10.41 13.18
N PRO A 92 -1.45 -10.79 14.47
CA PRO A 92 -0.58 -10.07 15.39
C PRO A 92 0.88 -9.96 14.95
N ALA A 93 1.40 -10.98 14.25
CA ALA A 93 2.80 -11.04 13.82
C ALA A 93 3.04 -10.52 12.38
N ILE A 94 1.97 -10.24 11.62
CA ILE A 94 2.12 -9.84 10.22
C ILE A 94 2.40 -8.34 10.14
N PRO A 95 3.38 -7.89 9.34
CA PRO A 95 3.63 -6.46 9.15
C PRO A 95 2.46 -5.80 8.43
N ILE A 96 1.98 -4.68 8.96
CA ILE A 96 0.85 -3.91 8.41
C ILE A 96 1.34 -2.51 8.05
N TYR A 97 1.22 -2.14 6.79
CA TYR A 97 1.57 -0.82 6.28
C TYR A 97 0.30 -0.05 5.92
N ALA A 98 0.24 1.25 6.19
CA ALA A 98 -0.94 2.05 5.86
C ALA A 98 -0.59 3.39 5.21
N ARG A 99 -1.48 3.92 4.38
CA ARG A 99 -1.36 5.30 3.91
C ARG A 99 -2.00 6.24 4.92
N ALA A 100 -1.18 7.17 5.40
CA ALA A 100 -1.60 8.29 6.21
C ALA A 100 -1.91 9.49 5.32
N LYS A 101 -2.88 10.32 5.72
CA LYS A 101 -3.22 11.57 5.01
C LYS A 101 -2.41 12.75 5.51
N ASP A 102 -2.17 12.76 6.81
CA ASP A 102 -1.42 13.77 7.54
C ASP A 102 -0.77 13.13 8.77
N LEU A 103 -0.01 13.94 9.50
CA LEU A 103 0.77 13.49 10.64
C LEU A 103 -0.12 12.95 11.78
N GLU A 104 -1.28 13.56 12.01
CA GLU A 104 -2.24 13.07 13.00
C GLU A 104 -2.73 11.67 12.62
N HIS A 105 -3.16 11.48 11.38
CA HIS A 105 -3.56 10.16 10.89
C HIS A 105 -2.42 9.14 10.95
N PHE A 106 -1.18 9.53 10.68
CA PHE A 106 -0.02 8.65 10.84
C PHE A 106 0.11 8.14 12.29
N LEU A 107 -0.01 9.03 13.27
CA LEU A 107 0.08 8.66 14.68
C LEU A 107 -1.08 7.75 15.10
N ASP A 108 -2.28 8.01 14.58
CA ASP A 108 -3.46 7.18 14.85
C ASP A 108 -3.30 5.78 14.25
N LEU A 109 -2.72 5.66 13.06
CA LEU A 109 -2.42 4.37 12.45
C LEU A 109 -1.36 3.59 13.24
N LYS A 110 -0.33 4.26 13.77
CA LYS A 110 0.64 3.63 14.68
C LYS A 110 -0.06 3.10 15.94
N LYS A 111 -0.94 3.89 16.56
CA LYS A 111 -1.74 3.46 17.73
C LYS A 111 -2.67 2.29 17.40
N ALA A 112 -3.27 2.28 16.21
CA ALA A 112 -4.12 1.19 15.73
C ALA A 112 -3.34 -0.12 15.47
N GLY A 113 -2.00 -0.07 15.46
CA GLY A 113 -1.14 -1.24 15.31
C GLY A 113 -0.54 -1.39 13.92
N ALA A 114 -0.49 -0.34 13.11
CA ALA A 114 0.31 -0.35 11.90
C ALA A 114 1.80 -0.54 12.27
N THR A 115 2.49 -1.42 11.56
CA THR A 115 3.95 -1.54 11.62
C THR A 115 4.58 -0.24 11.15
N ASP A 116 4.09 0.28 10.02
CA ASP A 116 4.45 1.62 9.58
C ASP A 116 3.36 2.30 8.75
N ALA A 117 3.47 3.61 8.58
CA ALA A 117 2.59 4.35 7.72
C ALA A 117 3.35 5.37 6.87
N VAL A 118 2.84 5.67 5.68
CA VAL A 118 3.47 6.64 4.77
C VAL A 118 2.48 7.76 4.49
N LEU A 119 2.94 9.00 4.62
CA LEU A 119 2.15 10.17 4.27
C LEU A 119 1.96 10.22 2.76
N GLU A 120 0.72 10.42 2.32
CA GLU A 120 0.37 10.45 0.91
C GLU A 120 1.13 11.51 0.09
N ASN A 121 1.53 12.60 0.74
CA ASN A 121 2.22 13.71 0.10
C ASN A 121 3.74 13.67 0.27
N ALA A 122 4.30 12.65 0.93
CA ALA A 122 5.74 12.58 1.22
C ALA A 122 6.58 12.64 -0.07
N GLU A 123 6.18 11.89 -1.09
CA GLU A 123 6.85 11.87 -2.40
C GLU A 123 6.77 13.22 -3.10
N ILE A 124 5.61 13.89 -3.05
CA ILE A 124 5.41 15.20 -3.66
C ILE A 124 6.31 16.23 -2.98
N SER A 125 6.37 16.24 -1.65
CA SER A 125 7.25 17.14 -0.90
C SER A 125 8.73 16.91 -1.23
N LEU A 126 9.16 15.66 -1.38
CA LEU A 126 10.53 15.31 -1.76
C LEU A 126 10.87 15.74 -3.20
N GLN A 127 9.96 15.47 -4.14
CA GLN A 127 10.13 15.90 -5.54
C GLN A 127 10.14 17.43 -5.66
N LEU A 128 9.29 18.13 -4.91
CA LEU A 128 9.26 19.59 -4.89
C LEU A 128 10.55 20.15 -4.30
N GLY A 129 11.02 19.60 -3.19
CA GLY A 129 12.30 19.96 -2.58
C GLY A 129 13.48 19.72 -3.53
N SER A 130 13.52 18.58 -4.22
CA SER A 130 14.53 18.27 -5.24
C SER A 130 14.50 19.27 -6.40
N LYS A 131 13.31 19.59 -6.92
CA LYS A 131 13.15 20.59 -8.00
C LYS A 131 13.56 21.99 -7.54
N LEU A 132 13.23 22.36 -6.31
CA LEU A 132 13.59 23.64 -5.71
C LEU A 132 15.11 23.76 -5.54
N LEU A 133 15.78 22.72 -5.02
CA LEU A 133 17.24 22.69 -4.87
C LEU A 133 17.97 22.72 -6.22
N LYS A 134 17.47 22.01 -7.23
CA LYS A 134 17.96 22.10 -8.61
C LYS A 134 17.79 23.51 -9.19
N GLY A 135 16.66 24.16 -8.90
CA GLY A 135 16.39 25.53 -9.33
C GLY A 135 17.29 26.58 -8.68
N PHE A 136 17.78 26.33 -7.46
CA PHE A 136 18.76 27.19 -6.78
C PHE A 136 20.22 26.93 -7.18
N GLY A 137 20.47 26.08 -8.19
CA GLY A 137 21.82 25.86 -8.71
C GLY A 137 22.73 25.05 -7.80
N VAL A 138 22.18 24.32 -6.82
CA VAL A 138 22.95 23.33 -6.06
C VAL A 138 23.21 22.13 -6.97
N MET A 139 24.21 22.27 -7.84
CA MET A 139 24.83 21.13 -8.50
C MET A 139 25.67 20.40 -7.46
N SER A 140 25.32 19.14 -7.24
CA SER A 140 26.23 18.16 -6.67
C SER A 140 27.41 18.01 -7.63
N ASP A 141 28.44 18.83 -7.46
CA ASP A 141 29.81 18.59 -7.92
C ASP A 141 30.73 19.59 -7.21
N ASP A 142 31.17 19.20 -6.03
CA ASP A 142 32.44 19.63 -5.42
C ASP A 142 32.86 18.54 -4.42
N LEU A 143 33.14 17.34 -4.94
CA LEU A 143 34.02 16.37 -4.31
C LEU A 143 35.03 15.94 -5.38
N ALA A 144 36.12 16.69 -5.45
CA ALA A 144 37.35 16.35 -6.16
C ALA A 144 38.14 15.25 -5.43
#